data_AF-A0A660HLU4-F1
#
_entry.id   AF-A0A660HLU4-F1
#
_cell.length_a   1.000
_cell.length_b   1.000
_cell.length_c   1.000
_cell.angle_alpha   90.00
_cell.angle_beta   90.00
_cell.angle_gamma   90.00
#
_symmetry.space_group_name_H-M   'P 1'
#
loop_
_entity.id
_entity.type
_entity.pdbx_description
1 polymer ?
#
loop_
_entity_poly.entity_id
_entity_poly.type
_entity_poly.pdbx_seq_one_letter_code
_entity_poly.pdbx_strand_id
1 'polypeptide(L)'
;MKKNIKNIQLTKILLASLVISVSLVLFQINSVYLDKKFKMPIIYSNYWNFWHLPLIFLCLFFSLKDTLFFLFVYMILDISLYSWPKYAMSIPYMLDKSGGATKTTAFLVFYGNFIPVLAYIFIAIFMDLRKNNFKKIIMCFILIVLVQSISRGLSGYLYWYNDIIKTLQKNNYTKLLNWLQDTPKMQFMTIWVLNLIPVLTSNITNFIVFFIIKKRVIKTYDLYSENYSFKQNISKS
;
A
#
# COMPACT_ATOMS: atom_id res chain seq x y z
N MET A 1 9.67 15.97 -34.46
CA MET A 1 9.41 16.15 -33.00
C MET A 1 8.27 15.28 -32.42
N LYS A 2 7.06 15.24 -33.01
CA LYS A 2 5.91 14.44 -32.47
C LYS A 2 6.21 12.93 -32.26
N LYS A 3 6.98 12.29 -33.15
CA LYS A 3 7.29 10.85 -33.08
C LYS A 3 8.13 10.47 -31.84
N ASN A 4 9.08 11.33 -31.44
CA ASN A 4 9.91 11.12 -30.24
C ASN A 4 9.16 11.33 -28.92
N ILE A 5 8.24 12.30 -28.86
CA ILE A 5 7.39 12.55 -27.68
C ILE A 5 6.45 11.36 -27.44
N LYS A 6 5.83 10.84 -28.52
CA LYS A 6 4.94 9.68 -28.47
C LYS A 6 5.65 8.42 -27.95
N ASN A 7 6.90 8.18 -28.36
CA ASN A 7 7.70 7.06 -27.85
C ASN A 7 8.06 7.21 -26.36
N ILE A 8 8.42 8.41 -25.89
CA ILE A 8 8.73 8.62 -24.46
C ILE A 8 7.51 8.35 -23.57
N GLN A 9 6.35 8.86 -23.97
CA GLN A 9 5.10 8.62 -23.23
C GLN A 9 4.72 7.14 -23.25
N LEU A 10 4.88 6.47 -24.38
CA LEU A 10 4.63 5.04 -24.50
C LEU A 10 5.53 4.22 -23.56
N THR A 11 6.83 4.49 -23.52
CA THR A 11 7.73 3.75 -22.62
C THR A 11 7.41 3.99 -21.15
N LYS A 12 7.07 5.23 -20.77
CA LYS A 12 6.63 5.55 -19.41
C LYS A 12 5.39 4.73 -19.02
N ILE A 13 4.40 4.67 -19.90
CA ILE A 13 3.19 3.87 -19.69
C ILE A 13 3.55 2.39 -19.57
N LEU A 14 4.36 1.83 -20.48
CA LEU A 14 4.78 0.43 -20.43
C LEU A 14 5.51 0.08 -19.13
N LEU A 15 6.42 0.93 -18.67
CA LEU A 15 7.15 0.69 -17.43
C LEU A 15 6.22 0.74 -16.21
N ALA A 16 5.33 1.74 -16.13
CA ALA A 16 4.38 1.82 -15.03
C ALA A 16 3.40 0.63 -15.03
N SER A 17 2.88 0.25 -16.21
CA SER A 17 2.03 -0.93 -16.38
C SER A 17 2.75 -2.21 -15.96
N LEU A 18 4.04 -2.36 -16.28
CA LEU A 18 4.84 -3.50 -15.83
C LEU A 18 4.96 -3.53 -14.30
N VAL A 19 5.29 -2.40 -13.67
CA VAL A 19 5.40 -2.28 -12.21
C VAL A 19 4.08 -2.62 -11.51
N ILE A 20 2.96 -2.11 -12.02
CA ILE A 20 1.61 -2.44 -11.53
C ILE A 20 1.32 -3.92 -11.71
N SER A 21 1.62 -4.49 -12.89
CA SER A 21 1.37 -5.90 -13.17
C SER A 21 2.17 -6.83 -12.25
N VAL A 22 3.44 -6.51 -11.99
CA VAL A 22 4.28 -7.24 -11.02
C VAL A 22 3.66 -7.17 -9.62
N SER A 23 3.17 -6.00 -9.20
CA SER A 23 2.46 -5.85 -7.92
C SER A 23 1.26 -6.78 -7.83
N LEU A 24 0.41 -6.82 -8.86
CA LEU A 24 -0.77 -7.68 -8.92
C LEU A 24 -0.40 -9.18 -8.92
N VAL A 25 0.66 -9.59 -9.64
CA VAL A 25 1.13 -10.98 -9.64
C VAL A 25 1.65 -11.40 -8.27
N LEU A 26 2.51 -10.59 -7.65
CA LEU A 26 3.06 -10.85 -6.31
C LEU A 26 1.94 -11.01 -5.28
N PHE A 27 0.90 -10.23 -5.45
CA PHE A 27 -0.27 -10.32 -4.61
C PHE A 27 -1.09 -11.59 -4.82
N GLN A 28 -1.31 -12.02 -6.06
CA GLN A 28 -1.98 -13.30 -6.33
C GLN A 28 -1.19 -14.45 -5.68
N ILE A 29 0.14 -14.42 -5.78
CA ILE A 29 1.02 -15.36 -5.07
C ILE A 29 0.76 -15.33 -3.56
N ASN A 30 0.64 -14.14 -2.96
CA ASN A 30 0.31 -14.04 -1.53
C ASN A 30 -1.04 -14.70 -1.21
N SER A 31 -2.08 -14.35 -1.96
CA SER A 31 -3.45 -14.81 -1.72
C SER A 31 -3.59 -16.33 -1.79
N VAL A 32 -2.85 -16.97 -2.69
CA VAL A 32 -2.91 -18.43 -2.90
C VAL A 32 -1.97 -19.17 -1.94
N TYR A 33 -0.74 -18.67 -1.72
CA TYR A 33 0.31 -19.46 -1.08
C TYR A 33 0.69 -19.02 0.34
N LEU A 34 0.58 -17.73 0.65
CA LEU A 34 1.16 -17.14 1.87
C LEU A 34 0.13 -16.58 2.86
N ASP A 35 -1.12 -16.38 2.41
CA ASP A 35 -2.19 -15.72 3.16
C ASP A 35 -2.55 -16.41 4.50
N LYS A 36 -2.10 -17.65 4.75
CA LYS A 36 -2.35 -18.34 6.03
C LYS A 36 -1.14 -18.36 6.99
N LYS A 37 0.07 -18.07 6.51
CA LYS A 37 1.31 -18.32 7.26
C LYS A 37 1.88 -17.08 7.95
N PHE A 38 1.69 -15.89 7.37
CA PHE A 38 2.37 -14.68 7.82
C PHE A 38 1.39 -13.56 8.20
N LYS A 39 0.51 -13.86 9.16
CA LYS A 39 -0.55 -12.97 9.64
C LYS A 39 -0.51 -12.75 11.14
N MET A 40 -0.93 -11.56 11.55
CA MET A 40 -1.17 -11.23 12.94
C MET A 40 -2.40 -12.00 13.46
N PRO A 41 -2.30 -12.75 14.57
CA PRO A 41 -3.34 -13.68 15.00
C PRO A 41 -4.63 -13.00 15.51
N ILE A 42 -4.57 -11.73 15.90
CA ILE A 42 -5.72 -11.00 16.48
C ILE A 42 -6.59 -10.37 15.38
N ILE A 43 -5.98 -9.66 14.44
CA ILE A 43 -6.68 -8.91 13.39
C ILE A 43 -6.57 -9.55 12.01
N TYR A 44 -5.91 -10.71 11.90
CA TYR A 44 -5.66 -11.46 10.66
C TYR A 44 -5.07 -10.63 9.51
N SER A 45 -4.30 -9.59 9.85
CA SER A 45 -3.60 -8.73 8.88
C SER A 45 -2.24 -9.31 8.54
N ASN A 46 -1.82 -9.20 7.27
CA ASN A 46 -0.51 -9.68 6.82
C ASN A 46 0.62 -8.84 7.44
N TYR A 47 1.64 -9.50 7.98
CA TYR A 47 2.83 -8.82 8.53
C TYR A 47 3.72 -8.24 7.42
N TRP A 48 3.63 -8.75 6.19
CA TRP A 48 4.40 -8.23 5.06
C TRP A 48 3.58 -8.22 3.77
N ASN A 49 3.21 -7.01 3.34
CA ASN A 49 2.58 -6.75 2.06
C ASN A 49 3.67 -6.53 1.00
N PHE A 50 4.38 -7.60 0.64
CA PHE A 50 5.50 -7.55 -0.31
C PHE A 50 5.08 -7.11 -1.72
N TRP A 51 3.81 -7.31 -2.07
CA TRP A 51 3.26 -6.82 -3.34
C TRP A 51 3.20 -5.29 -3.43
N HIS A 52 3.32 -4.55 -2.32
CA HIS A 52 3.47 -3.09 -2.39
C HIS A 52 4.90 -2.61 -2.69
N LEU A 53 5.91 -3.50 -2.66
CA LEU A 53 7.29 -3.14 -2.97
C LEU A 53 7.46 -2.51 -4.37
N PRO A 54 6.85 -3.05 -5.46
CA PRO A 54 6.81 -2.38 -6.76
C PRO A 54 6.31 -0.93 -6.73
N LEU A 55 5.36 -0.58 -5.85
CA LEU A 55 4.83 0.78 -5.76
C LEU A 55 5.87 1.79 -5.27
N ILE A 56 6.85 1.36 -4.46
CA ILE A 56 7.98 2.22 -4.07
C ILE A 56 8.77 2.65 -5.31
N PHE A 57 8.99 1.73 -6.26
CA PHE A 57 9.67 2.03 -7.52
C PHE A 57 8.83 2.95 -8.43
N LEU A 58 7.52 2.71 -8.50
CA LEU A 58 6.59 3.59 -9.22
C LEU A 58 6.71 5.04 -8.72
N CYS A 59 6.66 5.25 -7.40
CA CYS A 59 6.74 6.59 -6.85
C CYS A 59 8.11 7.26 -7.00
N LEU A 60 9.19 6.50 -7.23
CA LEU A 60 10.53 7.05 -7.38
C LEU A 60 10.91 7.38 -8.82
N PHE A 61 10.38 6.65 -9.80
CA PHE A 61 10.74 6.85 -11.21
C PHE A 61 9.88 7.87 -11.93
N PHE A 62 8.69 8.14 -11.40
CA PHE A 62 7.69 8.95 -12.06
C PHE A 62 7.53 10.30 -11.37
N SER A 63 7.08 11.29 -12.15
CA SER A 63 6.70 12.58 -11.58
C SER A 63 5.52 12.41 -10.61
N LEU A 64 5.29 13.39 -9.72
CA LEU A 64 4.17 13.35 -8.79
C LEU A 64 2.81 13.15 -9.51
N LYS A 65 2.61 13.85 -10.63
CA LYS A 65 1.39 13.75 -11.45
C LYS A 65 1.21 12.35 -12.05
N ASP A 66 2.28 11.81 -12.62
CA ASP A 66 2.25 10.47 -13.24
C ASP A 66 2.04 9.39 -12.15
N THR A 67 2.70 9.54 -10.99
CA THR A 67 2.55 8.66 -9.83
C THR A 67 1.12 8.62 -9.33
N LEU A 68 0.47 9.79 -9.17
CA LEU A 68 -0.94 9.88 -8.79
C LEU A 68 -1.85 9.11 -9.74
N PHE A 69 -1.66 9.31 -11.06
CA PHE A 69 -2.44 8.63 -12.07
C PHE A 69 -2.25 7.11 -12.00
N PHE A 70 -1.00 6.62 -11.93
CA PHE A 70 -0.74 5.18 -11.91
C PHE A 70 -1.13 4.51 -10.58
N LEU A 71 -0.99 5.20 -9.44
CA LEU A 71 -1.53 4.72 -8.17
C LEU A 71 -3.06 4.62 -8.24
N PHE A 72 -3.74 5.58 -8.87
CA PHE A 72 -5.19 5.51 -9.07
C PHE A 72 -5.60 4.31 -9.93
N VAL A 73 -4.89 4.06 -11.03
CA VAL A 73 -5.10 2.86 -11.86
C VAL A 73 -4.87 1.58 -11.04
N TYR A 74 -3.78 1.50 -10.29
CA TYR A 74 -3.50 0.37 -9.40
C TYR A 74 -4.63 0.15 -8.39
N MET A 75 -5.12 1.21 -7.75
CA MET A 75 -6.20 1.11 -6.76
C MET A 75 -7.48 0.56 -7.39
N ILE A 76 -7.87 0.99 -8.60
CA ILE A 76 -9.04 0.43 -9.31
C ILE A 76 -8.84 -1.07 -9.57
N LEU A 77 -7.65 -1.48 -10.02
CA LEU A 77 -7.34 -2.88 -10.29
C LEU A 77 -7.34 -3.72 -9.01
N ASP A 78 -6.74 -3.23 -7.92
CA ASP A 78 -6.74 -3.93 -6.63
C ASP A 78 -8.17 -4.07 -6.05
N ILE A 79 -8.98 -3.02 -6.17
CA ILE A 79 -10.39 -3.06 -5.74
C ILE A 79 -11.14 -4.12 -6.53
N SER A 80 -11.08 -4.06 -7.86
CA SER A 80 -11.85 -4.97 -8.74
C SER A 80 -11.40 -6.43 -8.63
N LEU A 81 -10.10 -6.68 -8.50
CA LEU A 81 -9.55 -8.04 -8.53
C LEU A 81 -9.46 -8.69 -7.15
N TYR A 82 -9.55 -7.94 -6.05
CA TYR A 82 -9.33 -8.52 -4.72
C TYR A 82 -10.07 -7.90 -3.57
N SER A 83 -9.96 -6.58 -3.38
CA SER A 83 -10.52 -5.98 -2.16
C SER A 83 -12.05 -6.08 -2.18
N TRP A 84 -12.67 -5.93 -3.35
CA TRP A 84 -14.11 -6.04 -3.50
C TRP A 84 -14.67 -7.42 -3.11
N PRO A 85 -14.20 -8.57 -3.63
CA PRO A 85 -14.66 -9.88 -3.17
C PRO A 85 -14.60 -10.06 -1.65
N LYS A 86 -13.51 -9.63 -1.01
CA LYS A 86 -13.33 -9.75 0.44
C LYS A 86 -14.31 -8.87 1.22
N TYR A 87 -14.52 -7.64 0.76
CA TYR A 87 -15.49 -6.73 1.38
C TYR A 87 -16.93 -7.14 1.12
N ALA A 88 -17.23 -7.70 -0.06
CA ALA A 88 -18.56 -8.19 -0.40
C ALA A 88 -18.97 -9.36 0.51
N MET A 89 -18.05 -10.29 0.79
CA MET A 89 -18.31 -11.40 1.73
C MET A 89 -18.57 -10.94 3.16
N SER A 90 -18.11 -9.75 3.54
CA SER A 90 -18.28 -9.22 4.90
C SER A 90 -19.51 -8.31 5.05
N ILE A 91 -20.19 -7.94 3.95
CA ILE A 91 -21.43 -7.14 3.95
C ILE A 91 -22.55 -7.70 4.85
N PRO A 92 -22.86 -9.02 4.85
CA PRO A 92 -23.96 -9.55 5.66
C PRO A 92 -23.78 -9.31 7.17
N TYR A 93 -22.53 -9.24 7.63
CA TYR A 93 -22.19 -8.98 9.04
C TYR A 93 -22.18 -7.49 9.40
N MET A 94 -22.35 -6.59 8.41
CA MET A 94 -22.16 -5.14 8.56
C MET A 94 -23.43 -4.31 8.34
N LEU A 95 -24.51 -4.93 7.85
CA LEU A 95 -25.80 -4.27 7.58
C LEU A 95 -26.47 -3.73 8.86
N ASP A 96 -26.16 -4.29 10.02
CA ASP A 96 -26.78 -3.91 11.31
C ASP A 96 -26.32 -2.56 11.90
N LYS A 97 -25.25 -1.93 11.39
CA LYS A 97 -24.63 -0.77 12.06
C LYS A 97 -24.41 0.50 11.24
N SER A 98 -24.52 0.49 9.90
CA SER A 98 -23.92 1.57 9.08
C SER A 98 -24.78 2.21 7.97
N GLY A 99 -26.10 1.98 7.96
CA GLY A 99 -26.99 2.72 7.06
C GLY A 99 -26.97 2.28 5.60
N GLY A 100 -26.70 0.99 5.37
CA GLY A 100 -26.81 0.29 4.07
C GLY A 100 -25.48 -0.20 3.49
N ALA A 101 -25.52 -1.35 2.80
CA ALA A 101 -24.33 -2.05 2.25
C ALA A 101 -23.41 -1.15 1.41
N THR A 102 -23.96 -0.26 0.58
CA THR A 102 -23.18 0.59 -0.33
C THR A 102 -22.26 1.56 0.42
N LYS A 103 -22.74 2.17 1.51
CA LYS A 103 -21.94 3.12 2.32
C LYS A 103 -20.80 2.39 3.02
N THR A 104 -21.09 1.21 3.55
CA THR A 104 -20.12 0.29 4.17
C THR A 104 -19.00 -0.07 3.20
N THR A 105 -19.34 -0.54 2.00
CA THR A 105 -18.34 -0.96 1.02
C THR A 105 -17.49 0.20 0.53
N ALA A 106 -18.11 1.37 0.28
CA ALA A 106 -17.38 2.58 -0.08
C ALA A 106 -16.37 2.99 1.01
N PHE A 107 -16.77 2.93 2.28
CA PHE A 107 -15.87 3.24 3.39
C PHE A 107 -14.70 2.25 3.46
N LEU A 108 -14.97 0.95 3.39
CA LEU A 108 -13.93 -0.09 3.40
C LEU A 108 -12.95 0.05 2.24
N VAL A 109 -13.45 0.37 1.06
CA VAL A 109 -12.61 0.68 -0.11
C VAL A 109 -11.74 1.89 0.17
N PHE A 110 -12.31 2.97 0.71
CA PHE A 110 -11.58 4.21 0.92
C PHE A 110 -10.53 4.11 2.02
N TYR A 111 -10.93 3.69 3.22
CA TYR A 111 -10.06 3.63 4.40
C TYR A 111 -9.25 2.33 4.51
N GLY A 112 -9.75 1.22 3.96
CA GLY A 112 -9.06 -0.06 3.95
C GLY A 112 -8.05 -0.21 2.81
N ASN A 113 -8.22 0.54 1.71
CA ASN A 113 -7.38 0.39 0.51
C ASN A 113 -6.86 1.72 -0.05
N PHE A 114 -7.75 2.64 -0.43
CA PHE A 114 -7.39 3.85 -1.17
C PHE A 114 -6.40 4.74 -0.42
N ILE A 115 -6.74 5.18 0.80
CA ILE A 115 -5.85 6.01 1.63
C ILE A 115 -4.53 5.29 1.92
N PRO A 116 -4.52 4.00 2.34
CA PRO A 116 -3.27 3.29 2.59
C PRO A 116 -2.32 3.22 1.37
N VAL A 117 -2.85 2.96 0.18
CA VAL A 117 -2.04 2.91 -1.05
C VAL A 117 -1.57 4.30 -1.44
N LEU A 118 -2.45 5.30 -1.38
CA LEU A 118 -2.12 6.68 -1.72
C LEU A 118 -1.01 7.24 -0.83
N ALA A 119 -0.86 6.77 0.42
CA ALA A 119 0.22 7.18 1.30
C ALA A 119 1.63 7.02 0.68
N TYR A 120 1.83 6.07 -0.23
CA TYR A 120 3.10 5.92 -0.94
C TYR A 120 3.48 7.15 -1.81
N ILE A 121 2.54 8.07 -2.09
CA ILE A 121 2.82 9.33 -2.78
C ILE A 121 3.88 10.17 -2.05
N PHE A 122 4.01 10.04 -0.73
CA PHE A 122 5.04 10.75 0.03
C PHE A 122 6.46 10.40 -0.45
N ILE A 123 6.65 9.25 -1.08
CA ILE A 123 7.92 8.89 -1.71
C ILE A 123 8.20 9.83 -2.88
N ALA A 124 7.23 10.05 -3.77
CA ALA A 124 7.38 10.97 -4.90
C ALA A 124 7.55 12.44 -4.47
N ILE A 125 6.98 12.82 -3.32
CA ILE A 125 7.07 14.19 -2.77
C ILE A 125 8.43 14.44 -2.11
N PHE A 126 8.91 13.51 -1.29
CA PHE A 126 10.04 13.76 -0.39
C PHE A 126 11.33 13.04 -0.78
N MET A 127 11.26 11.92 -1.50
CA MET A 127 12.44 11.14 -1.85
C MET A 127 12.97 11.51 -3.23
N ASP A 128 14.26 11.76 -3.30
CA ASP A 128 15.00 11.88 -4.55
C ASP A 128 15.77 10.57 -4.74
N LEU A 129 15.61 9.93 -5.91
CA LEU A 129 16.24 8.67 -6.24
C LEU A 129 17.76 8.73 -6.06
N ARG A 130 18.39 9.85 -6.46
CA ARG A 130 19.85 10.03 -6.52
C ARG A 130 20.45 10.50 -5.21
N LYS A 131 19.67 11.16 -4.35
CA LYS A 131 20.16 11.71 -3.08
C LYS A 131 19.86 10.78 -1.92
N ASN A 132 20.88 10.45 -1.14
CA ASN A 132 20.69 9.67 0.08
C ASN A 132 20.39 10.59 1.27
N ASN A 133 19.25 11.26 1.26
CA ASN A 133 18.84 12.14 2.36
C ASN A 133 18.08 11.34 3.43
N PHE A 134 18.83 10.83 4.40
CA PHE A 134 18.29 9.97 5.46
C PHE A 134 17.15 10.64 6.26
N LYS A 135 17.24 11.95 6.53
CA LYS A 135 16.17 12.68 7.23
C LYS A 135 14.85 12.66 6.44
N LYS A 136 14.91 12.93 5.13
CA LYS A 136 13.72 12.88 4.27
C LYS A 136 13.16 11.46 4.12
N ILE A 137 14.03 10.45 4.08
CA ILE A 137 13.64 9.03 4.04
C ILE A 137 12.87 8.67 5.31
N ILE A 138 13.40 8.98 6.49
CA ILE A 138 12.72 8.71 7.77
C ILE A 138 11.39 9.45 7.83
N MET A 139 11.36 10.73 7.48
CA MET A 139 10.13 11.52 7.49
C MET A 139 9.06 10.92 6.56
N CYS A 140 9.45 10.52 5.34
CA CYS A 140 8.57 9.85 4.39
C CYS A 140 8.02 8.54 4.97
N PHE A 141 8.89 7.70 5.54
CA PHE A 141 8.51 6.45 6.18
C PHE A 141 7.51 6.66 7.32
N ILE A 142 7.77 7.62 8.22
CA ILE A 142 6.87 7.96 9.33
C ILE A 142 5.50 8.39 8.81
N LEU A 143 5.46 9.27 7.79
CA LEU A 143 4.20 9.73 7.21
C LEU A 143 3.40 8.59 6.58
N ILE A 144 4.06 7.69 5.84
CA ILE A 144 3.42 6.50 5.26
C ILE A 144 2.80 5.64 6.37
N VAL A 145 3.59 5.28 7.39
CA VAL A 145 3.14 4.44 8.50
C VAL A 145 2.00 5.09 9.27
N LEU A 146 2.09 6.40 9.52
CA LEU A 146 1.05 7.14 10.25
C LEU A 146 -0.27 7.16 9.46
N VAL A 147 -0.25 7.55 8.19
CA VAL A 147 -1.47 7.60 7.36
C VAL A 147 -2.07 6.22 7.16
N GLN A 148 -1.24 5.20 6.86
CA GLN A 148 -1.71 3.83 6.70
C GLN A 148 -2.31 3.26 7.98
N SER A 149 -1.66 3.46 9.13
CA SER A 149 -2.12 2.92 10.41
C SER A 149 -3.42 3.59 10.85
N ILE A 150 -3.54 4.93 10.77
CA ILE A 150 -4.76 5.66 11.14
C ILE A 150 -5.93 5.20 10.26
N SER A 151 -5.71 5.13 8.94
CA SER A 151 -6.75 4.71 8.00
C SER A 151 -7.23 3.29 8.24
N ARG A 152 -6.30 2.35 8.45
CA ARG A 152 -6.64 0.96 8.80
C ARG A 152 -7.25 0.84 10.19
N GLY A 153 -6.86 1.70 11.13
CA GLY A 153 -7.47 1.81 12.45
C GLY A 153 -8.93 2.22 12.39
N LEU A 154 -9.27 3.23 11.57
CA LEU A 154 -10.65 3.65 11.33
C LEU A 154 -11.49 2.54 10.68
N SER A 155 -10.93 1.89 9.65
CA SER A 155 -11.57 0.72 9.02
C SER A 155 -11.77 -0.42 10.02
N GLY A 156 -10.76 -0.74 10.82
CA GLY A 156 -10.79 -1.74 11.88
C GLY A 156 -11.83 -1.46 12.95
N TYR A 157 -11.88 -0.22 13.44
CA TYR A 157 -12.76 0.20 14.51
C TYR A 157 -14.23 0.17 14.11
N LEU A 158 -14.55 0.62 12.89
CA LEU A 158 -15.94 0.67 12.46
C LEU A 158 -16.47 -0.69 12.00
N TYR A 159 -15.62 -1.55 11.43
CA TYR A 159 -16.10 -2.75 10.74
C TYR A 159 -15.61 -4.07 11.31
N TRP A 160 -14.40 -4.12 11.85
CA TRP A 160 -13.78 -5.35 12.33
C TRP A 160 -13.80 -5.50 13.85
N TYR A 161 -14.29 -4.50 14.57
CA TYR A 161 -14.31 -4.46 16.03
C TYR A 161 -14.92 -5.71 16.68
N ASN A 162 -16.10 -6.13 16.20
CA ASN A 162 -16.79 -7.30 16.74
C ASN A 162 -15.99 -8.59 16.53
N ASP A 163 -15.33 -8.74 15.38
CA ASP A 163 -14.51 -9.92 15.08
C ASP A 163 -13.21 -9.94 15.88
N ILE A 164 -12.65 -8.76 16.15
CA ILE A 164 -11.52 -8.59 17.07
C ILE A 164 -11.93 -9.04 18.47
N ILE A 165 -13.08 -8.58 19.00
CA ILE A 165 -13.59 -9.02 20.30
C ILE A 165 -13.75 -10.54 20.35
N LYS A 166 -14.41 -11.15 19.35
CA LYS A 166 -14.60 -12.60 19.28
C LYS A 166 -13.26 -13.35 19.28
N THR A 167 -12.27 -12.83 18.55
CA THR A 167 -10.93 -13.43 18.49
C THR A 167 -10.19 -13.29 19.82
N LEU A 168 -10.34 -12.16 20.52
CA LEU A 168 -9.75 -11.95 21.84
C LEU A 168 -10.36 -12.87 22.90
N GLN A 169 -11.68 -13.02 22.88
CA GLN A 169 -12.41 -13.95 23.76
C GLN A 169 -12.00 -15.40 23.52
N LYS A 170 -11.97 -15.84 22.25
CA LYS A 170 -11.58 -17.21 21.88
C LYS A 170 -10.16 -17.58 22.34
N ASN A 171 -9.25 -16.62 22.36
CA ASN A 171 -7.84 -16.83 22.71
C ASN A 171 -7.49 -16.40 24.15
N ASN A 172 -8.48 -16.13 25.00
CA ASN A 172 -8.29 -15.76 26.42
C ASN A 172 -7.39 -14.53 26.66
N TYR A 173 -7.41 -13.53 25.76
CA TYR A 173 -6.67 -12.27 25.94
C TYR A 173 -7.40 -11.29 26.86
N THR A 174 -7.67 -11.70 28.11
CA THR A 174 -8.55 -10.98 29.06
C THR A 174 -8.10 -9.54 29.37
N LYS A 175 -6.81 -9.29 29.57
CA LYS A 175 -6.28 -7.93 29.81
C LYS A 175 -6.53 -6.99 28.63
N LEU A 176 -6.27 -7.47 27.41
CA LEU A 176 -6.46 -6.69 26.18
C LEU A 176 -7.94 -6.45 25.90
N LEU A 177 -8.79 -7.43 26.20
CA LEU A 177 -10.24 -7.31 26.09
C LEU A 177 -10.79 -6.24 27.05
N ASN A 178 -10.34 -6.23 28.31
CA ASN A 178 -10.75 -5.23 29.29
C ASN A 178 -10.34 -3.82 28.87
N TRP A 179 -9.11 -3.64 28.39
CA TRP A 179 -8.64 -2.35 27.87
C TRP A 179 -9.45 -1.90 26.66
N LEU A 180 -9.74 -2.81 25.73
CA LEU A 180 -10.50 -2.50 24.54
C LEU A 180 -11.93 -2.08 24.89
N GLN A 181 -12.56 -2.66 25.92
CA GLN A 181 -13.95 -2.38 26.28
C GLN A 181 -14.17 -1.18 27.21
N ASP A 182 -13.09 -0.58 27.73
CA ASP A 182 -13.15 0.47 28.76
C ASP A 182 -13.83 1.78 28.30
N THR A 183 -13.35 2.38 27.19
CA THR A 183 -13.94 3.61 26.63
C THR A 183 -13.88 3.62 25.11
N PRO A 184 -14.74 4.38 24.40
CA PRO A 184 -14.67 4.52 22.94
C PRO A 184 -13.28 4.99 22.45
N LYS A 185 -12.60 5.83 23.23
CA LYS A 185 -11.22 6.25 22.96
C LYS A 185 -10.26 5.06 23.04
N MET A 186 -10.35 4.23 24.08
CA MET A 186 -9.49 3.05 24.22
C MET A 186 -9.79 1.98 23.17
N GLN A 187 -11.05 1.84 22.73
CA GLN A 187 -11.43 0.96 21.62
C GLN A 187 -10.64 1.33 20.35
N PHE A 188 -10.73 2.60 19.92
CA PHE A 188 -10.02 3.07 18.73
C PHE A 188 -8.51 2.95 18.91
N MET A 189 -7.96 3.42 20.03
CA MET A 189 -6.51 3.39 20.28
C MET A 189 -5.96 1.97 20.24
N THR A 190 -6.67 1.00 20.84
CA THR A 190 -6.25 -0.41 20.83
C THR A 190 -6.23 -0.96 19.41
N ILE A 191 -7.29 -0.74 18.63
CA ILE A 191 -7.38 -1.23 17.24
C ILE A 191 -6.35 -0.55 16.33
N TRP A 192 -6.11 0.75 16.54
CA TRP A 192 -5.08 1.49 15.84
C TRP A 192 -3.69 0.91 16.12
N VAL A 193 -3.35 0.65 17.39
CA VAL A 193 -2.09 0.00 17.78
C VAL A 193 -1.98 -1.41 17.19
N LEU A 194 -3.06 -2.21 17.22
CA LEU A 194 -3.07 -3.52 16.58
C LEU A 194 -2.79 -3.44 15.08
N ASN A 195 -3.29 -2.42 14.38
CA ASN A 195 -3.00 -2.18 12.96
C ASN A 195 -1.61 -1.57 12.72
N LEU A 196 -1.07 -0.81 13.68
CA LEU A 196 0.25 -0.21 13.58
C LEU A 196 1.33 -1.28 13.42
N ILE A 197 1.22 -2.41 14.12
CA ILE A 197 2.21 -3.51 14.08
C ILE A 197 2.42 -4.05 12.65
N PRO A 198 1.41 -4.59 11.94
CA PRO A 198 1.57 -5.10 10.58
C PRO A 198 1.92 -3.98 9.58
N VAL A 199 1.42 -2.76 9.77
CA VAL A 199 1.78 -1.62 8.91
C VAL A 199 3.27 -1.29 9.05
N LEU A 200 3.76 -1.22 10.28
CA LEU A 200 5.15 -0.90 10.58
C LEU A 200 6.07 -2.00 10.06
N THR A 201 5.82 -3.25 10.43
CA THR A 201 6.62 -4.40 9.98
C THR A 201 6.65 -4.51 8.45
N SER A 202 5.51 -4.38 7.77
CA SER A 202 5.45 -4.42 6.32
C SER A 202 6.25 -3.30 5.65
N ASN A 203 6.15 -2.06 6.15
CA ASN A 203 6.88 -0.95 5.54
C ASN A 203 8.37 -1.00 5.86
N ILE A 204 8.76 -1.42 7.07
CA ILE A 204 10.18 -1.62 7.43
C ILE A 204 10.80 -2.62 6.45
N THR A 205 10.18 -3.80 6.30
CA THR A 205 10.70 -4.84 5.40
C THR A 205 10.75 -4.34 3.96
N ASN A 206 9.71 -3.65 3.45
CA ASN A 206 9.73 -3.10 2.09
C ASN A 206 10.84 -2.06 1.88
N PHE A 207 11.06 -1.16 2.84
CA PHE A 207 12.15 -0.18 2.76
C PHE A 207 13.53 -0.85 2.83
N ILE A 208 13.72 -1.85 3.70
CA ILE A 208 14.98 -2.63 3.76
C ILE A 208 15.26 -3.30 2.42
N VAL A 209 14.29 -4.04 1.89
CA VAL A 209 14.43 -4.72 0.59
C VAL A 209 14.71 -3.70 -0.51
N PHE A 210 13.98 -2.58 -0.53
CA PHE A 210 14.23 -1.48 -1.46
C PHE A 210 15.68 -0.98 -1.37
N PHE A 211 16.22 -0.70 -0.17
CA PHE A 211 17.59 -0.20 -0.03
C PHE A 211 18.65 -1.20 -0.49
N ILE A 212 18.43 -2.50 -0.26
CA ILE A 212 19.32 -3.57 -0.74
C ILE A 212 19.40 -3.54 -2.27
N ILE A 213 18.28 -3.39 -2.96
CA ILE A 213 18.23 -3.45 -4.43
C ILE A 213 18.37 -2.08 -5.11
N LYS A 214 18.22 -0.96 -4.38
CA LYS A 214 18.23 0.42 -4.88
C LYS A 214 19.42 0.71 -5.80
N LYS A 215 20.64 0.34 -5.38
CA LYS A 215 21.86 0.61 -6.17
C LYS A 215 21.82 -0.04 -7.55
N ARG A 216 21.38 -1.30 -7.62
CA ARG A 216 21.27 -2.04 -8.90
C ARG A 216 20.21 -1.40 -9.79
N VAL A 217 19.07 -1.06 -9.19
CA VAL A 217 17.94 -0.46 -9.88
C VAL A 217 18.27 0.92 -10.46
N ILE A 218 18.97 1.78 -9.70
CA ILE A 218 19.43 3.10 -10.18
C ILE A 218 20.38 2.93 -11.35
N LYS A 219 21.36 2.03 -11.26
CA LYS A 219 22.31 1.78 -12.34
C LYS A 219 21.59 1.37 -13.64
N THR A 220 20.59 0.49 -13.55
CA THR A 220 19.78 0.10 -14.71
C THR A 220 18.96 1.26 -15.26
N TYR A 221 18.38 2.09 -14.39
CA TYR A 221 17.62 3.27 -14.80
C TYR A 221 18.51 4.33 -15.50
N ASP A 222 19.68 4.61 -14.96
CA ASP A 222 20.62 5.59 -15.53
C ASP A 222 21.13 5.11 -16.89
N LEU A 223 21.53 3.84 -17.02
CA LEU A 223 21.89 3.20 -18.30
C LEU A 223 20.77 3.31 -19.34
N TYR A 224 19.53 3.12 -18.92
CA TYR A 224 18.39 3.31 -19.82
C TYR A 224 18.25 4.77 -20.25
N SER A 225 18.37 5.72 -19.31
CA SER A 225 18.22 7.15 -19.58
C SER A 225 19.31 7.71 -20.52
N GLU A 226 20.55 7.26 -20.37
CA GLU A 226 21.70 7.67 -21.19
C GLU A 226 21.63 7.11 -22.61
N ASN A 227 21.27 5.84 -22.76
CA ASN A 227 21.03 5.25 -24.09
C ASN A 227 19.88 5.94 -24.84
N TYR A 228 18.92 6.49 -24.09
CA TYR A 228 17.78 7.21 -24.66
C TYR A 228 18.15 8.64 -25.10
N SER A 229 18.96 9.36 -24.33
CA SER A 229 19.46 10.69 -24.71
C SER A 229 20.43 10.63 -25.89
N PHE A 230 21.27 9.59 -25.95
CA PHE A 230 22.20 9.34 -27.06
C PHE A 230 21.45 9.10 -28.40
N LYS A 231 20.40 8.26 -28.39
CA LYS A 231 19.55 8.04 -29.58
C LYS A 231 18.82 9.30 -30.05
N GLN A 232 18.46 10.21 -29.16
CA GLN A 232 17.84 11.48 -29.55
C GLN A 232 18.81 12.43 -30.26
N ASN A 233 20.08 12.44 -29.86
CA ASN A 233 21.11 13.27 -30.49
C ASN A 233 21.46 12.79 -31.90
N ILE A 234 21.53 11.47 -32.12
CA ILE A 234 21.74 10.88 -33.46
C ILE A 234 20.55 11.17 -34.39
N SER A 235 19.31 11.20 -33.87
CA SER A 235 18.13 11.50 -34.70
C SER A 235 17.98 12.98 -35.12
N LYS A 236 18.87 13.85 -34.64
CA LYS A 236 18.87 15.30 -34.91
C LYS A 236 20.05 15.77 -35.76
N SER A 237 21.10 14.95 -35.91
CA SER A 237 22.20 15.11 -36.86
C SER A 237 21.84 14.51 -38.21
#